data_AF-A0A922HZ42-F1
#
_entry.id   AF-A0A922HZ42-F1
#
_cell.length_a   1.000
_cell.length_b   1.000
_cell.length_c   1.000
_cell.angle_alpha   90.00
_cell.angle_beta   90.00
_cell.angle_gamma   90.00
#
_symmetry.space_group_name_H-M   'P 1'
#
loop_
_entity.id
_entity.type
_entity.pdbx_description
1 polymer ?
#
loop_
_entity_poly.entity_id
_entity_poly.type
_entity_poly.pdbx_seq_one_letter_code
_entity_poly.pdbx_strand_id
1 'polypeptide(L)'
;MSTIKPLIYLTRIEKFSSAHRLFNQHYNDERKNVDTFGKCTNIHGHNYTLEVTIKGPVNERTGMVMNIVDLKKIIEDNVLNLLDHKYIDKDVEYFFDNGQSPVISTSENICIFIWQQIVKHLPNTVKLHCIKLHETDKNKVKYYVYCLIIGSHSVGKTTLINKLNQSLAVNNYEEEYRLTTRINIIRKSYGLRTNEANNNSKNKRIEIIYIEFPGKQIYQNFLAEFYRKSETTSVNDRIIIIVIGLFDVSNRSSLTILEQLFNSVSNKNNNNHNNKQLGVHRIMVANKIDLIDKRIISNNEGQSKCKMLKCRYIECTIRNDTTMQELEQIIIDIVKNA
;
A
#
# COMPACT_ATOMS: atom_id res chain seq x y z
N MET A 1 -28.57 -17.98 -18.67
CA MET A 1 -27.51 -16.95 -18.66
C MET A 1 -26.97 -16.85 -17.24
N SER A 2 -25.68 -17.09 -17.04
CA SER A 2 -25.04 -16.97 -15.73
C SER A 2 -24.94 -15.49 -15.36
N THR A 3 -25.82 -15.03 -14.47
CA THR A 3 -25.76 -13.67 -13.92
C THR A 3 -24.50 -13.54 -13.08
N ILE A 4 -23.59 -12.66 -13.51
CA ILE A 4 -22.36 -12.31 -12.77
C ILE A 4 -22.76 -11.89 -11.36
N LYS A 5 -22.35 -12.68 -10.35
CA LYS A 5 -22.65 -12.35 -8.96
C LYS A 5 -21.69 -11.26 -8.47
N PRO A 6 -22.19 -10.22 -7.80
CA PRO A 6 -21.33 -9.20 -7.22
C PRO A 6 -20.45 -9.84 -6.14
N LEU A 7 -19.16 -9.53 -6.20
CA LEU A 7 -18.24 -9.82 -5.12
C LEU A 7 -18.47 -8.75 -4.04
N ILE A 8 -18.85 -9.19 -2.85
CA ILE A 8 -19.15 -8.28 -1.74
C ILE A 8 -18.07 -8.41 -0.68
N TYR A 9 -17.67 -7.26 -0.14
CA TYR A 9 -16.77 -7.17 1.00
C TYR A 9 -17.60 -6.94 2.26
N LEU A 10 -17.37 -7.76 3.28
CA LEU A 10 -18.01 -7.62 4.58
C LEU A 10 -16.92 -7.38 5.62
N THR A 11 -17.03 -6.28 6.36
CA THR A 11 -16.13 -5.95 7.46
C THR A 11 -16.85 -6.13 8.78
N ARG A 12 -16.26 -6.92 9.67
CA ARG A 12 -16.62 -7.02 11.08
C ARG A 12 -15.57 -6.27 11.91
N ILE A 13 -16.03 -5.54 12.91
CA ILE A 13 -15.16 -4.79 13.83
C ILE A 13 -15.34 -5.39 15.22
N GLU A 14 -14.24 -5.74 15.86
CA GLU A 14 -14.19 -6.21 17.25
C GLU A 14 -13.14 -5.39 18.02
N LYS A 15 -13.23 -5.42 19.34
CA LYS A 15 -12.29 -4.72 20.24
C LYS A 15 -11.73 -5.70 21.26
N PHE A 16 -10.47 -5.52 21.62
CA PHE A 16 -9.82 -6.28 22.69
C PHE A 16 -8.71 -5.45 23.32
N SER A 17 -8.28 -5.82 24.53
CA SER A 17 -7.22 -5.15 25.26
C SER A 17 -6.11 -6.14 25.58
N SER A 18 -4.85 -5.82 25.27
CA SER A 18 -3.74 -6.72 25.61
C SER A 18 -2.52 -5.94 26.04
N ALA A 19 -1.70 -6.57 26.89
CA ALA A 19 -0.38 -6.07 27.25
C ALA A 19 0.70 -6.77 26.40
N HIS A 20 1.80 -6.06 26.16
CA HIS A 20 2.99 -6.61 25.52
C HIS A 20 4.25 -5.80 25.87
N ARG A 21 5.41 -6.34 25.48
CA ARG A 21 6.72 -5.69 25.57
C ARG A 21 7.51 -6.03 24.31
N LEU A 22 7.91 -5.01 23.56
CA LEU A 22 8.80 -5.22 22.42
C LEU A 22 10.22 -5.46 22.93
N PHE A 23 10.65 -6.71 22.92
CA PHE A 23 11.96 -7.10 23.41
C PHE A 23 12.51 -8.29 22.63
N ASN A 24 13.74 -8.13 22.14
CA ASN A 24 14.52 -9.19 21.52
C ASN A 24 15.61 -9.65 22.49
N GLN A 25 15.44 -10.82 23.07
CA GLN A 25 16.41 -11.39 24.01
C GLN A 25 17.69 -11.94 23.37
N HIS A 26 17.74 -12.00 22.04
CA HIS A 26 18.94 -12.41 21.29
C HIS A 26 19.83 -11.22 20.92
N TYR A 27 19.49 -10.01 21.36
CA TYR A 27 20.42 -8.90 21.29
C TYR A 27 21.49 -9.02 22.38
N ASN A 28 22.75 -9.13 21.94
CA ASN A 28 23.92 -9.21 22.84
C ASN A 28 24.12 -7.96 23.72
N ASP A 29 23.51 -6.83 23.35
CA ASP A 29 23.50 -5.58 24.12
C ASP A 29 22.05 -5.17 24.37
N GLU A 30 21.63 -5.12 25.63
CA GLU A 30 20.28 -4.71 26.01
C GLU A 30 19.94 -3.28 25.58
N ARG A 31 20.94 -2.40 25.44
CA ARG A 31 20.72 -1.02 24.94
C ARG A 31 20.13 -1.02 23.54
N LYS A 32 20.47 -2.03 22.73
CA LYS A 32 19.94 -2.21 21.38
C LYS A 32 18.42 -2.39 21.37
N ASN A 33 17.83 -2.99 22.41
CA ASN A 33 16.37 -3.08 22.52
C ASN A 33 15.77 -1.69 22.70
N VAL A 34 16.36 -0.87 23.57
CA VAL A 34 15.89 0.51 23.82
C VAL A 34 16.07 1.37 22.56
N ASP A 35 17.19 1.23 21.85
CA ASP A 35 17.42 1.96 20.59
C ASP A 35 16.44 1.54 19.48
N THR A 36 16.05 0.26 19.45
CA THR A 36 15.18 -0.28 18.40
C THR A 36 13.70 -0.02 18.69
N PHE A 37 13.26 -0.25 19.93
CA PHE A 37 11.84 -0.25 20.31
C PHE A 37 11.44 0.89 21.25
N GLY A 38 12.41 1.66 21.77
CA GLY A 38 12.14 2.82 22.61
C GLY A 38 11.36 2.48 23.88
N LYS A 39 10.35 3.29 24.20
CA LYS A 39 9.50 3.10 25.39
C LYS A 39 8.70 1.80 25.37
N CYS A 40 8.50 1.21 24.19
CA CYS A 40 7.80 -0.07 24.02
C CYS A 40 8.59 -1.27 24.55
N THR A 41 9.86 -1.05 24.94
CA THR A 41 10.65 -2.01 25.72
C THR A 41 10.19 -2.16 27.17
N ASN A 42 9.26 -1.35 27.66
CA ASN A 42 8.59 -1.59 28.94
C ASN A 42 7.27 -2.33 28.70
N ILE A 43 6.79 -3.07 29.70
CA ILE A 43 5.47 -3.70 29.63
C ILE A 43 4.42 -2.57 29.61
N HIS A 44 3.55 -2.61 28.61
CA HIS A 44 2.46 -1.66 28.44
C HIS A 44 1.29 -2.36 27.74
N GLY A 45 0.10 -1.76 27.79
CA GLY A 45 -1.09 -2.30 27.16
C GLY A 45 -1.74 -1.33 26.19
N HIS A 46 -2.45 -1.90 25.23
CA HIS A 46 -3.22 -1.17 24.22
C HIS A 46 -4.66 -1.66 24.20
N ASN A 47 -5.57 -0.76 23.85
CA ASN A 47 -6.93 -1.09 23.48
C ASN A 47 -6.98 -1.17 21.96
N TYR A 48 -7.05 -2.39 21.45
CA TYR A 48 -7.06 -2.68 20.03
C TYR A 48 -8.48 -2.65 19.47
N THR A 49 -8.62 -2.06 18.29
CA THR A 49 -9.77 -2.21 17.41
C THR A 49 -9.34 -3.03 16.20
N LEU A 50 -9.93 -4.22 16.06
CA LEU A 50 -9.67 -5.18 14.99
C LEU A 50 -10.77 -5.09 13.93
N GLU A 51 -10.41 -4.69 12.72
CA GLU A 51 -11.28 -4.80 11.55
C GLU A 51 -10.91 -6.03 10.72
N VAL A 52 -11.84 -6.97 10.59
CA VAL A 52 -11.70 -8.17 9.74
C VAL A 52 -12.60 -8.00 8.54
N THR A 53 -11.99 -7.87 7.35
CA THR A 53 -12.72 -7.80 6.09
C THR A 53 -12.58 -9.12 5.34
N ILE A 54 -13.70 -9.75 5.05
CA ILE A 54 -13.80 -10.90 4.15
C ILE A 54 -14.40 -10.47 2.82
N LYS A 55 -14.18 -11.28 1.78
CA LYS A 55 -14.80 -11.11 0.47
C LYS A 55 -15.29 -12.43 -0.10
N GLY A 56 -16.35 -12.39 -0.88
CA GLY A 56 -16.89 -13.57 -1.54
C GLY A 56 -18.16 -13.28 -2.32
N PRO A 57 -18.66 -14.25 -3.10
CA PRO A 57 -19.93 -14.12 -3.81
C PRO A 57 -21.09 -14.15 -2.83
N VAL A 58 -22.16 -13.43 -3.15
CA VAL A 58 -23.42 -13.52 -2.41
C VAL A 58 -24.07 -14.88 -2.67
N ASN A 59 -24.41 -15.61 -1.61
CA ASN A 59 -25.18 -16.84 -1.68
C ASN A 59 -26.62 -16.53 -2.13
N GLU A 60 -27.13 -17.26 -3.12
CA GLU A 60 -28.45 -16.99 -3.74
C GLU A 60 -29.62 -17.23 -2.79
N ARG A 61 -29.48 -18.21 -1.89
CA ARG A 61 -30.56 -18.58 -0.97
C ARG A 61 -30.63 -17.63 0.21
N THR A 62 -29.47 -17.16 0.68
CA THR A 62 -29.38 -16.41 1.92
C THR A 62 -29.12 -14.91 1.73
N GLY A 63 -28.69 -14.48 0.54
CA GLY A 63 -28.34 -13.08 0.27
C GLY A 63 -27.07 -12.60 0.97
N MET A 64 -26.25 -13.51 1.52
CA MET A 64 -25.06 -13.17 2.30
C MET A 64 -23.78 -13.73 1.67
N VAL A 65 -22.64 -13.06 1.89
CA VAL A 65 -21.31 -13.63 1.63
C VAL A 65 -21.00 -14.75 2.63
N MET A 66 -21.31 -14.46 3.88
CA MET A 66 -21.23 -15.33 5.05
C MET A 66 -22.14 -14.72 6.12
N ASN A 67 -22.69 -15.54 7.01
CA ASN A 67 -23.41 -15.03 8.16
C ASN A 67 -22.43 -14.26 9.07
N ILE A 68 -22.75 -13.02 9.39
CA ILE A 68 -21.88 -12.16 10.20
C ILE A 68 -21.70 -12.70 11.64
N VAL A 69 -22.66 -13.51 12.13
CA VAL A 69 -22.56 -14.19 13.42
C VAL A 69 -21.47 -15.27 13.38
N ASP A 70 -21.34 -15.99 12.26
CA ASP A 70 -20.29 -17.00 12.08
C ASP A 70 -18.92 -16.32 11.98
N LEU A 71 -18.82 -15.21 11.26
CA LEU A 71 -17.59 -14.42 11.20
C LEU A 71 -17.20 -13.90 12.59
N LYS A 72 -18.17 -13.38 13.35
CA LYS A 72 -17.95 -12.97 14.74
C LYS A 72 -17.39 -14.13 15.56
N LYS A 73 -18.03 -15.30 15.49
CA LYS A 73 -17.61 -16.49 16.25
C LYS A 73 -16.20 -16.95 15.86
N ILE A 74 -15.85 -16.95 14.58
CA ILE A 74 -14.49 -17.26 14.11
C ILE A 74 -13.48 -16.29 14.73
N ILE A 75 -13.78 -14.99 14.77
CA ILE A 75 -12.91 -13.98 15.37
C ILE A 75 -12.83 -14.18 16.89
N GLU A 76 -13.95 -14.40 17.57
CA GLU A 76 -14.01 -14.66 19.00
C GLU A 76 -13.15 -15.86 19.39
N ASP A 77 -13.44 -17.03 18.80
CA ASP A 77 -12.88 -18.32 19.19
C ASP A 77 -11.38 -18.41 18.88
N ASN A 78 -10.94 -17.80 17.77
CA ASN A 78 -9.59 -17.99 17.24
C ASN A 78 -8.70 -16.76 17.37
N VAL A 79 -9.24 -15.61 17.80
CA VAL A 79 -8.47 -14.38 17.96
C VAL A 79 -8.70 -13.77 19.32
N LEU A 80 -9.94 -13.39 19.66
CA LEU A 80 -10.20 -12.65 20.90
C LEU A 80 -9.89 -13.49 22.13
N ASN A 81 -10.28 -14.76 22.15
CA ASN A 81 -9.95 -15.67 23.27
C ASN A 81 -8.43 -15.86 23.47
N LEU A 82 -7.64 -15.65 22.41
CA LEU A 82 -6.18 -15.77 22.44
C LEU A 82 -5.48 -14.45 22.77
N LEU A 83 -6.10 -13.29 22.53
CA LEU A 83 -5.44 -11.99 22.67
C LEU A 83 -6.05 -11.12 23.77
N ASP A 84 -7.36 -11.16 23.97
CA ASP A 84 -8.05 -10.29 24.90
C ASP A 84 -7.66 -10.58 26.35
N HIS A 85 -7.35 -9.51 27.08
CA HIS A 85 -6.81 -9.50 28.43
C HIS A 85 -5.57 -10.39 28.63
N LYS A 86 -4.77 -10.59 27.58
CA LYS A 86 -3.52 -11.36 27.62
C LYS A 86 -2.28 -10.49 27.69
N TYR A 87 -1.22 -11.05 28.28
CA TYR A 87 0.15 -10.60 28.01
C TYR A 87 0.69 -11.39 26.81
N ILE A 88 0.69 -10.76 25.64
CA ILE A 88 0.92 -11.42 24.34
C ILE A 88 2.20 -12.27 24.36
N ASP A 89 3.30 -11.72 24.86
CA ASP A 89 4.62 -12.38 24.85
C ASP A 89 4.71 -13.61 25.77
N LYS A 90 3.73 -13.82 26.68
CA LYS A 90 3.73 -14.92 27.65
C LYS A 90 2.54 -15.86 27.56
N ASP A 91 1.43 -15.38 27.04
CA ASP A 91 0.18 -16.14 26.99
C ASP A 91 -0.16 -16.65 25.59
N VAL A 92 0.52 -16.16 24.54
CA VAL A 92 0.26 -16.51 23.15
C VAL A 92 1.44 -17.26 22.56
N GLU A 93 1.27 -18.56 22.37
CA GLU A 93 2.33 -19.49 21.94
C GLU A 93 3.10 -19.02 20.70
N TYR A 94 2.42 -18.38 19.76
CA TYR A 94 3.03 -17.82 18.54
C TYR A 94 4.16 -16.81 18.81
N PHE A 95 4.13 -16.13 19.96
CA PHE A 95 5.11 -15.13 20.38
C PHE A 95 6.13 -15.66 21.39
N PHE A 96 6.06 -16.94 21.75
CA PHE A 96 7.05 -17.53 22.64
C PHE A 96 8.41 -17.62 21.93
N ASP A 97 9.48 -17.45 22.70
CA ASP A 97 10.80 -17.70 22.17
C ASP A 97 11.11 -19.19 22.21
N ASN A 98 11.31 -19.74 21.01
CA ASN A 98 11.65 -21.14 20.79
C ASN A 98 13.15 -21.35 20.55
N GLY A 99 13.99 -20.34 20.84
CA GLY A 99 15.45 -20.44 20.83
C GLY A 99 16.14 -20.24 19.48
N GLN A 100 15.38 -20.07 18.39
CA GLN A 100 15.93 -19.83 17.04
C GLN A 100 15.77 -18.38 16.58
N SER A 101 14.61 -17.77 16.84
CA SER A 101 14.34 -16.34 16.66
C SER A 101 13.01 -15.98 17.33
N PRO A 102 12.97 -14.95 18.20
CA PRO A 102 11.74 -14.57 18.87
C PRO A 102 10.84 -13.80 17.89
N VAL A 103 9.58 -14.19 17.80
CA VAL A 103 8.57 -13.36 17.13
C VAL A 103 8.21 -12.24 18.08
N ILE A 104 8.69 -11.03 17.81
CA ILE A 104 8.41 -9.87 18.66
C ILE A 104 6.95 -9.45 18.45
N SER A 105 6.22 -9.15 19.52
CA SER A 105 4.79 -8.76 19.52
C SER A 105 4.50 -7.36 18.94
N THR A 106 5.17 -6.99 17.85
CA THR A 106 4.85 -5.77 17.10
C THR A 106 3.45 -5.87 16.48
N SER A 107 2.84 -4.73 16.22
CA SER A 107 1.54 -4.63 15.55
C SER A 107 1.49 -5.41 14.22
N GLU A 108 2.59 -5.45 13.47
CA GLU A 108 2.72 -6.23 12.23
C GLU A 108 2.64 -7.74 12.48
N ASN A 109 3.38 -8.25 13.47
CA ASN A 109 3.38 -9.69 13.77
C ASN A 109 2.05 -10.13 14.40
N ILE A 110 1.39 -9.27 15.18
CA ILE A 110 0.02 -9.50 15.66
C ILE A 110 -0.95 -9.59 14.48
N CYS A 111 -0.85 -8.71 13.47
CA CYS A 111 -1.68 -8.83 12.26
C CYS A 111 -1.44 -10.13 11.49
N ILE A 112 -0.19 -10.59 11.38
CA ILE A 112 0.15 -11.87 10.73
C ILE A 112 -0.47 -13.04 11.50
N PHE A 113 -0.32 -13.05 12.82
CA PHE A 113 -0.94 -14.05 13.70
C PHE A 113 -2.46 -14.10 13.49
N ILE A 114 -3.14 -12.96 13.61
CA ILE A 114 -4.61 -12.84 13.43
C ILE A 114 -5.03 -13.36 12.05
N TRP A 115 -4.30 -13.00 10.99
CA TRP A 115 -4.57 -13.48 9.64
C TRP A 115 -4.52 -15.01 9.55
N GLN A 116 -3.46 -15.62 10.09
CA GLN A 116 -3.30 -17.07 10.11
C GLN A 116 -4.39 -17.76 10.91
N GLN A 117 -4.82 -17.17 12.03
CA GLN A 117 -5.91 -17.71 12.84
C GLN A 117 -7.24 -17.69 12.09
N ILE A 118 -7.55 -16.63 11.34
CA ILE A 118 -8.86 -16.50 10.68
C ILE A 118 -8.92 -17.29 9.36
N VAL A 119 -7.89 -17.20 8.52
CA VAL A 119 -7.96 -17.72 7.14
C VAL A 119 -8.25 -19.22 7.06
N LYS A 120 -7.80 -19.99 8.06
CA LYS A 120 -7.99 -21.45 8.14
C LYS A 120 -9.41 -21.88 8.48
N HIS A 121 -10.25 -20.97 8.99
CA HIS A 121 -11.63 -21.25 9.40
C HIS A 121 -12.68 -20.66 8.47
N LEU A 122 -12.26 -19.95 7.42
CA LEU A 122 -13.20 -19.42 6.44
C LEU A 122 -13.67 -20.52 5.47
N PRO A 123 -14.95 -20.53 5.07
CA PRO A 123 -15.45 -21.40 4.02
C PRO A 123 -14.70 -21.18 2.71
N ASN A 124 -14.59 -22.21 1.88
CA ASN A 124 -13.84 -22.16 0.62
C ASN A 124 -14.27 -21.03 -0.33
N THR A 125 -15.55 -20.65 -0.30
CA THR A 125 -16.16 -19.59 -1.11
C THR A 125 -15.86 -18.18 -0.61
N VAL A 126 -15.34 -18.04 0.61
CA VAL A 126 -15.04 -16.77 1.28
C VAL A 126 -13.53 -16.65 1.45
N LYS A 127 -13.00 -15.46 1.20
CA LYS A 127 -11.57 -15.18 1.37
C LYS A 127 -11.36 -14.06 2.37
N LEU A 128 -10.37 -14.23 3.24
CA LEU A 128 -9.89 -13.13 4.05
C LEU A 128 -9.28 -12.07 3.12
N HIS A 129 -9.78 -10.86 3.20
CA HIS A 129 -9.35 -9.76 2.34
C HIS A 129 -8.38 -8.82 3.05
N CYS A 130 -8.69 -8.44 4.29
CA CYS A 130 -7.91 -7.44 5.02
C CYS A 130 -8.09 -7.62 6.52
N ILE A 131 -6.98 -7.55 7.25
CA ILE A 131 -6.94 -7.32 8.70
C ILE A 131 -6.43 -5.90 8.91
N LYS A 132 -7.10 -5.13 9.76
CA LYS A 132 -6.57 -3.87 10.28
C LYS A 132 -6.60 -3.92 11.80
N LEU A 133 -5.46 -3.71 12.42
CA LEU A 133 -5.33 -3.59 13.85
C LEU A 133 -5.03 -2.14 14.18
N HIS A 134 -5.85 -1.55 15.02
CA HIS A 134 -5.73 -0.17 15.45
C HIS A 134 -5.46 -0.15 16.94
N GLU A 135 -4.32 0.37 17.36
CA GLU A 135 -4.05 0.68 18.77
C GLU A 135 -4.89 1.91 19.26
N THR A 136 -5.70 2.53 18.37
CA THR A 136 -6.75 3.54 18.71
C THR A 136 -7.68 3.89 17.52
N ASP A 137 -8.93 4.29 17.83
CA ASP A 137 -10.10 4.37 16.92
C ASP A 137 -10.10 5.48 15.83
N LYS A 138 -10.53 5.14 14.59
CA LYS A 138 -11.39 5.97 13.66
C LYS A 138 -11.73 5.27 12.31
N ASN A 139 -13.04 5.19 12.00
CA ASN A 139 -13.72 4.56 10.84
C ASN A 139 -13.13 4.81 9.43
N LYS A 140 -13.10 3.82 8.51
CA LYS A 140 -13.08 4.02 7.02
C LYS A 140 -13.46 2.78 6.16
N VAL A 141 -14.33 2.95 5.17
CA VAL A 141 -14.55 2.05 4.00
C VAL A 141 -13.53 2.38 2.89
N LYS A 142 -12.96 1.37 2.20
CA LYS A 142 -11.74 1.56 1.37
C LYS A 142 -11.74 0.75 0.06
N TYR A 143 -11.47 1.44 -1.05
CA TYR A 143 -11.06 0.92 -2.36
C TYR A 143 -9.53 1.13 -2.48
N TYR A 144 -8.76 0.14 -2.95
CA TYR A 144 -7.28 0.21 -2.89
C TYR A 144 -6.65 0.45 -4.27
N VAL A 145 -5.95 1.58 -4.39
CA VAL A 145 -5.04 1.90 -5.50
C VAL A 145 -3.63 2.01 -4.93
N TYR A 146 -2.64 1.36 -5.55
CA TYR A 146 -1.24 1.44 -5.14
C TYR A 146 -0.45 2.29 -6.14
N CYS A 147 0.12 3.39 -5.67
CA CYS A 147 1.05 4.23 -6.40
C CYS A 147 2.49 3.96 -5.94
N LEU A 148 3.35 3.48 -6.82
CA LEU A 148 4.73 3.12 -6.49
C LEU A 148 5.67 4.17 -7.08
N ILE A 149 6.42 4.87 -6.23
CA ILE A 149 7.32 5.97 -6.61
C ILE A 149 8.75 5.43 -6.74
N ILE A 150 9.34 5.60 -7.93
CA ILE A 150 10.59 4.95 -8.32
C ILE A 150 11.51 5.93 -9.04
N GLY A 151 12.79 5.59 -9.14
CA GLY A 151 13.81 6.42 -9.79
C GLY A 151 15.14 6.39 -9.04
N SER A 152 16.20 6.89 -9.65
CA SER A 152 17.55 6.92 -9.03
C SER A 152 17.58 7.82 -7.78
N HIS A 153 18.70 7.81 -7.06
CA HIS A 153 18.88 8.74 -5.93
C HIS A 153 18.74 10.20 -6.40
N SER A 154 18.22 11.06 -5.51
CA SER A 154 18.17 12.52 -5.70
C SER A 154 17.30 13.07 -6.84
N VAL A 155 16.50 12.22 -7.50
CA VAL A 155 15.53 12.66 -8.53
C VAL A 155 14.29 13.35 -7.98
N GLY A 156 14.14 13.44 -6.65
CA GLY A 156 13.01 14.10 -5.98
C GLY A 156 11.88 13.18 -5.50
N LYS A 157 12.12 11.88 -5.35
CA LYS A 157 11.12 10.92 -4.85
C LYS A 157 10.57 11.29 -3.47
N THR A 158 11.45 11.56 -2.50
CA THR A 158 11.08 12.00 -1.15
C THR A 158 10.31 13.32 -1.18
N THR A 159 10.74 14.25 -2.04
CA THR A 159 10.06 15.52 -2.24
C THR A 159 8.64 15.31 -2.78
N LEU A 160 8.46 14.38 -3.73
CA LEU A 160 7.15 14.05 -4.28
C LEU A 160 6.21 13.50 -3.21
N ILE A 161 6.65 12.47 -2.47
CA ILE A 161 5.78 11.86 -1.46
C ILE A 161 5.46 12.84 -0.34
N ASN A 162 6.40 13.68 0.08
CA ASN A 162 6.15 14.71 1.08
C ASN A 162 5.16 15.76 0.58
N LYS A 163 5.28 16.22 -0.68
CA LYS A 163 4.33 17.18 -1.28
C LYS A 163 2.93 16.59 -1.40
N LEU A 164 2.81 15.33 -1.81
CA LEU A 164 1.55 14.58 -1.84
C LEU A 164 0.92 14.47 -0.44
N ASN A 165 1.74 14.31 0.60
CA ASN A 165 1.30 14.26 2.00
C ASN A 165 0.89 15.64 2.54
N GLN A 166 1.63 16.70 2.19
CA GLN A 166 1.38 18.09 2.63
C GLN A 166 0.07 18.67 2.11
N SER A 167 -0.47 18.17 0.99
CA SER A 167 -1.82 18.53 0.52
C SER A 167 -2.94 18.19 1.54
N LEU A 168 -2.62 17.58 2.69
CA LEU A 168 -3.52 17.32 3.81
C LEU A 168 -3.31 18.25 5.03
N ALA A 169 -2.27 19.10 5.06
CA ALA A 169 -1.92 19.93 6.21
C ALA A 169 -1.58 21.37 5.79
N VAL A 170 -2.14 22.34 6.52
CA VAL A 170 -1.76 23.75 6.44
C VAL A 170 -0.26 23.89 6.70
N ASN A 171 0.40 24.68 5.83
CA ASN A 171 1.77 25.20 5.86
C ASN A 171 2.65 24.81 7.06
N ASN A 172 3.77 24.12 6.79
CA ASN A 172 5.08 24.44 7.37
C ASN A 172 6.20 23.71 6.61
N TYR A 173 7.24 24.47 6.28
CA TYR A 173 8.43 24.04 5.54
C TYR A 173 9.59 23.90 6.53
N GLU A 174 10.28 22.76 6.54
CA GLU A 174 11.66 22.67 7.02
C GLU A 174 12.46 21.90 5.95
N GLU A 175 13.48 22.55 5.39
CA GLU A 175 14.40 21.96 4.42
C GLU A 175 15.48 21.16 5.15
N GLU A 176 15.38 19.83 5.11
CA GLU A 176 16.52 18.97 5.41
C GLU A 176 16.56 17.81 4.40
N TYR A 177 17.60 17.80 3.55
CA TYR A 177 17.84 16.71 2.62
C TYR A 177 18.30 15.46 3.39
N ARG A 178 17.40 14.52 3.64
CA ARG A 178 17.71 13.23 4.27
C ARG A 178 17.81 12.14 3.19
N LEU A 179 18.92 11.40 3.17
CA LEU A 179 19.05 10.19 2.35
C LEU A 179 17.95 9.19 2.79
N THR A 180 17.05 8.82 1.89
CA THR A 180 15.98 7.86 2.19
C THR A 180 16.58 6.47 2.44
N THR A 181 16.66 6.03 3.70
CA THR A 181 17.04 4.66 4.10
C THR A 181 15.83 3.78 4.45
N ARG A 182 14.60 4.31 4.33
CA ARG A 182 13.32 3.69 4.75
C ARG A 182 12.30 3.67 3.60
N ILE A 183 11.34 2.72 3.59
CA ILE A 183 10.19 2.76 2.68
C ILE A 183 9.18 3.76 3.26
N ASN A 184 8.81 4.80 2.50
CA ASN A 184 7.79 5.75 2.94
C ASN A 184 6.43 5.34 2.38
N ILE A 185 5.42 5.21 3.24
CA ILE A 185 4.05 4.87 2.84
C ILE A 185 3.13 5.99 3.30
N ILE A 186 2.40 6.60 2.36
CA ILE A 186 1.35 7.59 2.66
C ILE A 186 0.02 7.14 2.07
N ARG A 187 -1.07 7.64 2.65
CA ARG A 187 -2.42 7.32 2.21
C ARG A 187 -3.22 8.59 2.00
N LYS A 188 -3.72 8.81 0.79
CA LYS A 188 -4.50 9.99 0.43
C LYS A 188 -5.89 9.62 -0.08
N SER A 189 -6.89 10.40 0.32
CA SER A 189 -8.30 10.19 0.02
C SER A 189 -8.80 11.23 -0.97
N TYR A 190 -9.23 10.80 -2.16
CA TYR A 190 -9.71 11.66 -3.23
C TYR A 190 -11.24 11.60 -3.34
N GLY A 191 -11.89 12.76 -3.48
CA GLY A 191 -13.32 12.82 -3.79
C GLY A 191 -13.56 12.61 -5.28
N LEU A 192 -14.44 11.68 -5.65
CA LEU A 192 -14.93 11.52 -7.02
C LEU A 192 -16.17 12.38 -7.21
N ARG A 193 -16.01 13.51 -7.89
CA ARG A 193 -17.16 14.24 -8.44
C ARG A 193 -17.61 13.54 -9.72
N THR A 194 -18.85 13.05 -9.74
CA THR A 194 -19.52 12.53 -10.95
C THR A 194 -20.39 13.64 -11.54
N ASN A 195 -20.33 13.87 -12.85
CA ASN A 195 -21.11 14.89 -13.56
C ASN A 195 -22.61 14.53 -13.73
N GLU A 196 -23.15 13.59 -12.95
CA GLU A 196 -24.56 13.21 -13.03
C GLU A 196 -25.40 14.15 -12.15
N ALA A 197 -26.18 15.00 -12.81
CA ALA A 197 -27.13 15.95 -12.22
C ALA A 197 -28.37 15.26 -11.62
N ASN A 198 -28.18 14.21 -10.82
CA ASN A 198 -29.24 13.57 -10.05
C ASN A 198 -28.93 13.67 -8.56
N ASN A 199 -29.87 14.23 -7.81
CA ASN A 199 -29.80 14.59 -6.37
C ASN A 199 -29.58 13.43 -5.38
N ASN A 200 -28.99 12.31 -5.81
CA ASN A 200 -28.69 11.14 -4.97
C ASN A 200 -27.29 10.52 -5.24
N SER A 201 -26.32 11.30 -5.75
CA SER A 201 -24.94 10.78 -5.91
C SER A 201 -24.24 10.71 -4.54
N LYS A 202 -24.04 9.49 -4.03
CA LYS A 202 -23.16 9.26 -2.87
C LYS A 202 -21.75 9.76 -3.23
N ASN A 203 -21.19 10.68 -2.43
CA ASN A 203 -19.80 11.14 -2.54
C ASN A 203 -18.84 9.94 -2.49
N LYS A 204 -18.48 9.38 -3.64
CA LYS A 204 -17.53 8.27 -3.73
C LYS A 204 -16.14 8.82 -3.40
N ARG A 205 -15.39 8.12 -2.55
CA ARG A 205 -13.99 8.46 -2.24
C ARG A 205 -13.09 7.32 -2.70
N ILE A 206 -11.97 7.67 -3.34
CA ILE A 206 -10.89 6.74 -3.67
C ILE A 206 -9.79 6.91 -2.62
N GLU A 207 -9.22 5.80 -2.18
CA GLU A 207 -8.02 5.83 -1.34
C GLU A 207 -6.82 5.34 -2.16
N ILE A 208 -5.80 6.19 -2.27
CA ILE A 208 -4.54 5.87 -2.95
C ILE A 208 -3.45 5.72 -1.89
N ILE A 209 -2.76 4.59 -1.94
CA ILE A 209 -1.59 4.29 -1.11
C ILE A 209 -0.35 4.57 -1.95
N TYR A 210 0.44 5.57 -1.57
CA TYR A 210 1.72 5.86 -2.22
C TYR A 210 2.85 5.20 -1.44
N ILE A 211 3.77 4.55 -2.14
CA ILE A 211 4.91 3.85 -1.57
C ILE A 211 6.19 4.36 -2.28
N GLU A 212 7.09 4.98 -1.54
CA GLU A 212 8.42 5.37 -2.00
C GLU A 212 9.45 4.30 -1.66
N PHE A 213 10.26 3.89 -2.65
CA PHE A 213 11.36 2.96 -2.43
C PHE A 213 12.72 3.68 -2.34
N PRO A 214 13.59 3.30 -1.37
CA PRO A 214 14.91 3.90 -1.22
C PRO A 214 15.93 3.49 -2.28
N GLY A 215 15.68 2.43 -3.09
CA GLY A 215 16.64 1.97 -4.10
C GLY A 215 16.19 0.78 -4.98
N LYS A 216 17.04 0.44 -5.96
CA LYS A 216 16.76 -0.48 -7.09
C LYS A 216 16.44 -1.94 -6.69
N GLN A 217 17.04 -2.47 -5.63
CA GLN A 217 16.96 -3.90 -5.28
C GLN A 217 15.65 -4.30 -4.58
N ILE A 218 15.19 -3.49 -3.61
CA ILE A 218 13.95 -3.73 -2.85
C ILE A 218 12.72 -3.62 -3.76
N TYR A 219 12.77 -2.66 -4.69
CA TYR A 219 11.74 -2.41 -5.70
C TYR A 219 11.40 -3.64 -6.56
N GLN A 220 12.40 -4.38 -7.02
CA GLN A 220 12.18 -5.49 -7.96
C GLN A 220 11.47 -6.68 -7.32
N ASN A 221 11.82 -7.01 -6.07
CA ASN A 221 11.18 -8.09 -5.33
C ASN A 221 9.76 -7.72 -4.93
N PHE A 222 9.56 -6.48 -4.46
CA PHE A 222 8.25 -5.98 -4.05
C PHE A 222 7.28 -5.88 -5.23
N LEU A 223 7.74 -5.38 -6.39
CA LEU A 223 6.94 -5.34 -7.59
C LEU A 223 6.51 -6.72 -8.05
N ALA A 224 7.45 -7.68 -8.15
CA ALA A 224 7.14 -9.02 -8.63
C ALA A 224 6.00 -9.67 -7.83
N GLU A 225 5.97 -9.44 -6.51
CA GLU A 225 4.89 -9.92 -5.65
C GLU A 225 3.53 -9.23 -5.93
N PHE A 226 3.53 -7.92 -6.17
CA PHE A 226 2.32 -7.16 -6.49
C PHE A 226 1.76 -7.48 -7.88
N TYR A 227 2.62 -7.69 -8.89
CA TYR A 227 2.18 -8.12 -10.23
C TYR A 227 1.56 -9.51 -10.19
N ARG A 228 2.18 -10.46 -9.46
CA ARG A 228 1.60 -11.79 -9.25
C ARG A 228 0.21 -11.73 -8.62
N LYS A 229 -0.02 -10.77 -7.70
CA LYS A 229 -1.33 -10.50 -7.11
C LYS A 229 -2.31 -9.89 -8.11
N SER A 230 -1.90 -8.98 -9.00
CA SER A 230 -2.78 -8.39 -10.02
C SER A 230 -3.20 -9.38 -11.12
N GLU A 231 -2.34 -10.35 -11.46
CA GLU A 231 -2.64 -11.37 -12.48
C GLU A 231 -3.55 -12.49 -11.96
N THR A 232 -3.61 -12.69 -10.64
CA THR A 232 -4.42 -13.73 -9.99
C THR A 232 -5.76 -13.24 -9.47
N THR A 233 -6.01 -11.92 -9.53
CA THR A 233 -7.27 -11.31 -9.13
C THR A 233 -8.37 -11.47 -10.19
N SER A 234 -9.56 -11.90 -9.76
CA SER A 234 -10.73 -11.97 -10.63
C SER A 234 -11.11 -10.59 -11.18
N VAL A 235 -11.88 -10.54 -12.28
CA VAL A 235 -12.36 -9.29 -12.93
C VAL A 235 -13.02 -8.31 -11.94
N ASN A 236 -13.52 -8.81 -10.79
CA ASN A 236 -14.21 -8.06 -9.74
C ASN A 236 -13.31 -7.63 -8.55
N ASP A 237 -12.02 -7.96 -8.56
CA ASP A 237 -11.02 -7.65 -7.53
C ASP A 237 -9.85 -6.82 -8.11
N ARG A 238 -10.14 -5.80 -8.92
CA ARG A 238 -9.10 -5.07 -9.64
C ARG A 238 -8.23 -4.25 -8.69
N ILE A 239 -7.00 -4.72 -8.47
CA ILE A 239 -5.92 -3.91 -7.90
C ILE A 239 -5.38 -3.03 -9.02
N ILE A 240 -5.48 -1.71 -8.86
CA ILE A 240 -4.88 -0.75 -9.79
C ILE A 240 -3.49 -0.40 -9.26
N ILE A 241 -2.47 -0.68 -10.07
CA ILE A 241 -1.09 -0.33 -9.77
C ILE A 241 -0.68 0.81 -10.70
N ILE A 242 -0.19 1.89 -10.12
CA ILE A 242 0.37 3.03 -10.85
C ILE A 242 1.84 3.14 -10.47
N VAL A 243 2.74 2.97 -11.43
CA VAL A 243 4.18 3.15 -11.21
C VAL A 243 4.57 4.55 -11.68
N ILE A 244 4.95 5.41 -10.74
CA ILE A 244 5.43 6.76 -10.98
C ILE A 244 6.96 6.74 -11.00
N GLY A 245 7.53 6.82 -12.19
CA GLY A 245 8.97 6.83 -12.42
C GLY A 245 9.50 8.25 -12.59
N LEU A 246 10.39 8.67 -11.69
CA LEU A 246 11.01 9.99 -11.74
C LEU A 246 12.41 9.89 -12.34
N PHE A 247 12.73 10.86 -13.20
CA PHE A 247 14.09 11.17 -13.61
C PHE A 247 14.31 12.68 -13.51
N ASP A 248 15.57 13.08 -13.36
CA ASP A 248 15.99 14.48 -13.28
C ASP A 248 16.44 14.95 -14.68
N VAL A 249 15.83 16.01 -15.21
CA VAL A 249 16.13 16.51 -16.56
C VAL A 249 17.56 17.03 -16.73
N SER A 250 18.27 17.28 -15.62
CA SER A 250 19.68 17.65 -15.57
C SER A 250 20.63 16.46 -15.43
N ASN A 251 20.10 15.23 -15.34
CA ASN A 251 20.90 14.03 -15.10
C ASN A 251 20.47 12.85 -16.01
N ARG A 252 21.19 12.65 -17.12
CA ARG A 252 20.96 11.58 -18.10
C ARG A 252 21.02 10.18 -17.51
N SER A 253 21.90 9.95 -16.53
CA SER A 253 22.00 8.64 -15.87
C SER A 253 20.70 8.25 -15.16
N SER A 254 19.95 9.23 -14.65
CA SER A 254 18.68 8.99 -13.97
C SER A 254 17.60 8.47 -14.91
N LEU A 255 17.56 8.95 -16.15
CA LEU A 255 16.66 8.46 -17.20
C LEU A 255 17.05 7.04 -17.63
N THR A 256 18.35 6.77 -17.86
CA THR A 256 18.83 5.42 -18.18
C THR A 256 18.50 4.41 -17.07
N ILE A 257 18.66 4.79 -15.80
CA ILE A 257 18.27 3.94 -14.66
C ILE A 257 16.77 3.70 -14.68
N LEU A 258 15.95 4.73 -14.93
CA LEU A 258 14.50 4.59 -15.00
C LEU A 258 14.06 3.65 -16.13
N GLU A 259 14.68 3.75 -17.31
CA GLU A 259 14.47 2.82 -18.43
C GLU A 259 14.74 1.38 -18.01
N GLN A 260 15.87 1.11 -17.35
CA GLN A 260 16.18 -0.21 -16.83
C GLN A 260 15.14 -0.70 -15.82
N LEU A 261 14.61 0.19 -14.97
CA LEU A 261 13.58 -0.13 -13.98
C LEU A 261 12.22 -0.43 -14.63
N PHE A 262 11.84 0.24 -15.72
CA PHE A 262 10.60 -0.07 -16.44
C PHE A 262 10.73 -1.35 -17.29
N ASN A 263 11.92 -1.61 -17.85
CA ASN A 263 12.19 -2.80 -18.67
C ASN A 263 12.38 -4.08 -17.85
N SER A 264 13.06 -4.01 -16.70
CA SER A 264 13.20 -5.18 -15.78
C SER A 264 11.85 -5.70 -15.30
N VAL A 265 10.87 -4.79 -15.22
CA VAL A 265 9.48 -5.08 -14.87
C VAL A 265 8.70 -5.68 -16.04
N SER A 266 9.16 -5.48 -17.27
CA SER A 266 8.50 -6.01 -18.48
C SER A 266 9.05 -7.40 -18.88
N ASN A 267 10.32 -7.68 -18.62
CA ASN A 267 11.02 -8.88 -19.13
C ASN A 267 10.78 -10.18 -18.34
N LYS A 268 10.23 -10.15 -17.11
CA LYS A 268 9.94 -11.38 -16.34
C LYS A 268 8.67 -12.13 -16.81
N ASN A 269 7.91 -11.59 -17.76
CA ASN A 269 6.59 -12.11 -18.17
C ASN A 269 6.53 -12.64 -19.61
N ASN A 270 7.63 -12.69 -20.36
CA ASN A 270 7.63 -13.12 -21.77
C ASN A 270 7.51 -14.64 -22.00
N ASN A 271 7.32 -15.46 -20.97
CA ASN A 271 7.09 -16.90 -21.17
C ASN A 271 5.62 -17.29 -21.42
N ASN A 272 4.68 -16.35 -21.49
CA ASN A 272 3.29 -16.63 -21.88
C ASN A 272 2.79 -15.61 -22.92
N HIS A 273 2.88 -15.99 -24.20
CA HIS A 273 2.27 -15.27 -25.31
C HIS A 273 0.73 -15.32 -25.18
N ASN A 274 0.10 -14.24 -24.67
CA ASN A 274 -1.22 -13.70 -25.09
C ASN A 274 -1.97 -12.85 -24.05
N ASN A 275 -1.40 -12.46 -22.90
CA ASN A 275 -2.14 -11.64 -21.94
C ASN A 275 -1.86 -10.13 -22.09
N LYS A 276 -2.89 -9.40 -22.52
CA LYS A 276 -3.02 -7.94 -22.38
C LYS A 276 -2.73 -7.58 -20.92
N GLN A 277 -1.80 -6.65 -20.67
CA GLN A 277 -1.35 -6.24 -19.33
C GLN A 277 -2.49 -5.51 -18.58
N LEU A 278 -3.43 -6.25 -18.00
CA LEU A 278 -4.56 -5.70 -17.24
C LEU A 278 -4.08 -5.27 -15.85
N GLY A 279 -4.10 -3.96 -15.57
CA GLY A 279 -4.08 -3.42 -14.20
C GLY A 279 -2.88 -2.58 -13.79
N VAL A 280 -1.84 -2.45 -14.64
CA VAL A 280 -0.66 -1.64 -14.32
C VAL A 280 -0.52 -0.47 -15.29
N HIS A 281 -0.48 0.72 -14.72
CA HIS A 281 -0.26 1.97 -15.42
C HIS A 281 1.09 2.55 -15.04
N ARG A 282 1.80 3.13 -16.01
CA ARG A 282 3.11 3.74 -15.80
C ARG A 282 3.02 5.23 -16.11
N ILE A 283 3.60 6.05 -15.24
CA ILE A 283 3.76 7.49 -15.45
C ILE A 283 5.25 7.79 -15.34
N MET A 284 5.81 8.44 -16.34
CA MET A 284 7.16 8.95 -16.35
C MET A 284 7.12 10.46 -16.06
N VAL A 285 7.83 10.87 -15.02
CA VAL A 285 7.89 12.25 -14.53
C VAL A 285 9.28 12.80 -14.79
N ALA A 286 9.37 13.74 -15.72
CA ALA A 286 10.57 14.54 -15.96
C ALA A 286 10.62 15.66 -14.92
N ASN A 287 11.37 15.45 -13.84
CA ASN A 287 11.41 16.35 -12.71
C ASN A 287 12.52 17.42 -12.83
N LYS A 288 12.36 18.53 -12.11
CA LYS A 288 13.28 19.68 -12.02
C LYS A 288 13.40 20.48 -13.31
N ILE A 289 12.29 20.66 -14.02
CA ILE A 289 12.24 21.43 -15.27
C ILE A 289 12.56 22.92 -15.10
N ASP A 290 12.49 23.41 -13.86
CA ASP A 290 12.93 24.75 -13.44
C ASP A 290 14.44 24.98 -13.60
N LEU A 291 15.25 23.90 -13.68
CA LEU A 291 16.69 23.99 -13.92
C LEU A 291 17.01 24.17 -15.41
N ILE A 292 16.51 25.26 -16.01
CA ILE A 292 16.58 25.53 -17.46
C ILE A 292 18.03 25.43 -17.96
N ASP A 293 18.98 26.10 -17.30
CA ASP A 293 20.38 26.16 -17.71
C ASP A 293 21.15 24.84 -17.51
N LYS A 294 20.64 23.96 -16.66
CA LYS A 294 21.26 22.64 -16.39
C LYS A 294 20.54 21.50 -17.11
N ARG A 295 19.51 21.81 -17.90
CA ARG A 295 18.71 20.80 -18.60
C ARG A 295 19.53 20.15 -19.71
N ILE A 296 19.68 18.83 -19.64
CA ILE A 296 20.40 18.04 -20.66
C ILE A 296 19.53 16.99 -21.35
N ILE A 297 18.28 16.83 -20.90
CA ILE A 297 17.27 15.94 -21.50
C ILE A 297 16.13 16.82 -22.01
N SER A 298 15.95 16.85 -23.33
CA SER A 298 14.88 17.64 -23.95
C SER A 298 13.50 17.03 -23.73
N ASN A 299 12.45 17.84 -23.88
CA ASN A 299 11.07 17.34 -23.77
C ASN A 299 10.78 16.30 -24.87
N ASN A 300 11.24 16.56 -26.09
CA ASN A 300 11.11 15.63 -27.22
C ASN A 300 11.79 14.29 -26.95
N GLU A 301 12.96 14.30 -26.32
CA GLU A 301 13.66 13.08 -25.91
C GLU A 301 12.85 12.30 -24.86
N GLY A 302 12.36 12.97 -23.82
CA GLY A 302 11.51 12.37 -22.79
C GLY A 302 10.23 11.75 -23.38
N GLN A 303 9.56 12.46 -24.29
CA GLN A 303 8.37 11.96 -24.99
C GLN A 303 8.68 10.77 -25.90
N SER A 304 9.81 10.78 -26.61
CA SER A 304 10.24 9.66 -27.44
C SER A 304 10.45 8.40 -26.58
N LYS A 305 11.15 8.54 -25.46
CA LYS A 305 11.35 7.44 -24.49
C LYS A 305 10.06 6.96 -23.85
N CYS A 306 9.14 7.87 -23.53
CA CYS A 306 7.81 7.53 -23.03
C CYS A 306 7.05 6.59 -23.98
N LYS A 307 7.05 6.91 -25.28
CA LYS A 307 6.41 6.08 -26.31
C LYS A 307 7.02 4.67 -26.35
N MET A 308 8.35 4.58 -26.29
CA MET A 308 9.05 3.28 -26.25
C MET A 308 8.68 2.45 -25.00
N LEU A 309 8.54 3.09 -23.85
CA LEU A 309 8.24 2.43 -22.56
C LEU A 309 6.74 2.20 -22.30
N LYS A 310 5.86 2.62 -23.23
CA LYS A 310 4.39 2.51 -23.14
C LYS A 310 3.84 3.09 -21.82
N CYS A 311 4.29 4.27 -21.44
CA CYS A 311 3.83 4.98 -20.25
C CYS A 311 3.12 6.29 -20.60
N ARG A 312 2.57 6.98 -19.60
CA ARG A 312 2.20 8.41 -19.68
C ARG A 312 3.43 9.25 -19.33
N TYR A 313 3.50 10.48 -19.82
CA TYR A 313 4.62 11.39 -19.55
C TYR A 313 4.12 12.74 -19.06
N ILE A 314 4.85 13.33 -18.12
CA ILE A 314 4.62 14.68 -17.62
C ILE A 314 5.95 15.36 -17.27
N GLU A 315 6.04 16.64 -17.58
CA GLU A 315 7.09 17.54 -17.08
C GLU A 315 6.63 18.15 -15.76
N CYS A 316 7.49 18.10 -14.75
CA CYS A 316 7.10 18.51 -13.41
C CYS A 316 8.25 19.25 -12.71
N THR A 317 7.87 20.27 -11.96
CA THR A 317 8.70 20.75 -10.84
C THR A 317 7.88 20.48 -9.60
N ILE A 318 8.25 19.47 -8.81
CA ILE A 318 7.45 19.03 -7.64
C ILE A 318 7.14 20.17 -6.66
N ARG A 319 8.01 21.18 -6.59
CA ARG A 319 7.82 22.36 -5.75
C ARG A 319 6.71 23.30 -6.27
N ASN A 320 6.37 23.23 -7.55
CA ASN A 320 5.33 24.00 -8.23
C ASN A 320 3.98 23.30 -8.16
N ASP A 321 2.98 23.97 -7.59
CA ASP A 321 1.66 23.39 -7.34
C ASP A 321 0.87 23.05 -8.62
N THR A 322 1.03 23.82 -9.70
CA THR A 322 0.30 23.59 -10.96
C THR A 322 0.69 22.26 -11.58
N THR A 323 1.99 22.00 -11.77
CA THR A 323 2.46 20.74 -12.36
C THR A 323 2.18 19.52 -11.46
N MET A 324 2.12 19.74 -10.14
CA MET A 324 1.71 18.72 -9.18
C MET A 324 0.23 18.38 -9.29
N GLN A 325 -0.64 19.37 -9.46
CA GLN A 325 -2.07 19.16 -9.68
C GLN A 325 -2.32 18.37 -10.97
N GLU A 326 -1.57 18.65 -12.04
CA GLU A 326 -1.64 17.88 -13.29
C GLU A 326 -1.24 16.40 -13.08
N LEU A 327 -0.14 16.14 -12.35
CA LEU A 327 0.25 14.77 -12.00
C LEU A 327 -0.83 14.05 -11.19
N GLU A 328 -1.41 14.72 -10.18
CA GLU A 328 -2.52 14.16 -9.39
C GLU A 328 -3.75 13.89 -10.26
N GLN A 329 -4.06 14.76 -11.21
CA GLN A 329 -5.17 14.57 -12.13
C GLN A 329 -4.94 13.36 -13.05
N ILE A 330 -3.73 13.17 -13.58
CA ILE A 330 -3.38 11.98 -14.38
C ILE A 330 -3.60 10.69 -13.57
N ILE A 331 -3.19 10.69 -12.29
CA ILE A 331 -3.38 9.56 -11.37
C ILE A 331 -4.88 9.27 -11.19
N ILE A 332 -5.68 10.31 -10.89
CA ILE A 332 -7.13 10.18 -10.72
C ILE A 332 -7.79 9.65 -12.00
N ASP A 333 -7.39 10.15 -13.17
CA ASP A 333 -7.94 9.73 -14.45
C ASP A 333 -7.58 8.29 -14.78
N ILE A 334 -6.39 7.81 -14.41
CA ILE A 334 -6.07 6.38 -14.49
C ILE A 334 -7.05 5.57 -13.66
N VAL A 335 -7.27 5.98 -12.40
CA VAL A 335 -8.17 5.25 -11.49
C VAL A 335 -9.62 5.27 -11.96
N LYS A 336 -10.09 6.38 -12.53
CA LYS A 336 -11.46 6.49 -13.06
C LYS A 336 -11.71 5.61 -14.29
N ASN A 337 -10.67 5.35 -15.08
CA ASN A 337 -10.78 4.65 -16.37
C ASN A 337 -10.36 3.17 -16.30
N ALA A 338 -9.94 2.67 -15.14
CA ALA A 338 -9.50 1.30 -14.89
C ALA A 338 -10.59 0.47 -14.20
#